data_AF-A0A1M3JX62-F1
#
_entry.id   AF-A0A1M3JX62-F1
#
_cell.length_a   1.000
_cell.length_b   1.000
_cell.length_c   1.000
_cell.angle_alpha   90.00
_cell.angle_beta   90.00
_cell.angle_gamma   90.00
#
_symmetry.space_group_name_H-M   'P 1'
#
loop_
_entity.id
_entity.type
_entity.pdbx_description
1 polymer ?
#
loop_
_entity_poly.entity_id
_entity_poly.type
_entity_poly.pdbx_seq_one_letter_code
_entity_poly.pdbx_strand_id
1 'polypeptide(L)'
;MEKSKPDIKYKSVNPAAWIYYFACVLLFPAILVGYVLWIVKLFAARQSGVSGTAQGPLYARWFKHRLGTRHDETAYRLLMVLPSVSPLEVQFVFGPMLIASRVSGYEPPTFRYPFEGEVSLQNQAGARQIFYDLAVDKYLTSITQFVVLGAGFDTRALRL
;
A
#
# COMPACT_ATOMS: atom_id res chain seq x y z
N MET A 1 33.90 2.48 -36.82
CA MET A 1 33.04 1.96 -35.73
C MET A 1 32.37 3.14 -35.06
N GLU A 2 31.18 3.50 -35.52
CA GLU A 2 30.40 4.60 -34.98
C GLU A 2 29.60 4.08 -33.77
N LYS A 3 29.86 4.62 -32.58
CA LYS A 3 29.14 4.25 -31.36
C LYS A 3 27.71 4.80 -31.48
N SER A 4 26.75 3.91 -31.70
CA SER A 4 25.31 4.17 -31.57
C SER A 4 25.05 4.91 -30.25
N LYS A 5 24.53 6.14 -30.33
CA LYS A 5 24.06 6.88 -29.16
C LYS A 5 22.94 6.06 -28.49
N PRO A 6 22.89 6.00 -27.14
CA PRO A 6 21.79 5.33 -26.46
C PRO A 6 20.50 6.07 -26.76
N ASP A 7 19.51 5.31 -27.20
CA ASP A 7 18.17 5.78 -27.52
C ASP A 7 17.44 6.10 -26.21
N ILE A 8 17.62 7.33 -25.71
CA ILE A 8 16.96 7.79 -24.48
C ILE A 8 15.48 8.01 -24.83
N LYS A 9 14.68 6.95 -24.69
CA LYS A 9 13.22 7.05 -24.74
C LYS A 9 12.77 7.90 -23.56
N TYR A 10 12.43 9.16 -23.83
CA TYR A 10 11.72 10.00 -22.87
C TYR A 10 10.41 9.30 -22.49
N LYS A 11 10.30 8.89 -21.23
CA LYS A 11 9.06 8.32 -20.69
C LYS A 11 7.97 9.37 -20.85
N SER A 12 6.97 9.09 -21.70
CA SER A 12 5.86 9.99 -21.95
C SER A 12 5.21 10.42 -20.63
N VAL A 13 4.99 11.72 -20.50
CA VAL A 13 4.39 12.33 -19.31
C VAL A 13 2.98 11.78 -19.12
N ASN A 14 2.68 11.21 -17.95
CA ASN A 14 1.33 10.74 -17.61
C ASN A 14 0.54 11.92 -16.98
N PRO A 15 -0.43 12.53 -17.68
CA PRO A 15 -1.18 13.67 -17.17
C PRO A 15 -1.98 13.34 -15.90
N ALA A 16 -2.47 12.10 -15.77
CA ALA A 16 -3.14 11.63 -14.56
C ALA A 16 -2.19 11.65 -13.35
N ALA A 17 -0.92 11.30 -13.54
CA ALA A 17 0.08 11.37 -12.47
C ALA A 17 0.29 12.82 -12.00
N TRP A 18 0.32 13.79 -12.90
CA TRP A 18 0.44 15.21 -12.52
C TRP A 18 -0.75 15.72 -11.73
N ILE A 19 -1.98 15.40 -12.18
CA ILE A 19 -3.19 15.74 -11.44
C ILE A 19 -3.14 15.15 -10.03
N TYR A 20 -2.72 13.89 -9.90
CA TYR A 20 -2.55 13.22 -8.62
C TYR A 20 -1.55 13.97 -7.71
N TYR A 21 -0.36 14.27 -8.20
CA TYR A 21 0.67 14.92 -7.38
C TYR A 21 0.28 16.35 -7.03
N PHE A 22 -0.36 17.09 -7.93
CA PHE A 22 -0.86 18.42 -7.66
C PHE A 22 -1.95 18.41 -6.58
N ALA A 23 -2.91 17.49 -6.67
CA ALA A 23 -3.92 17.30 -5.64
C ALA A 23 -3.29 16.92 -4.28
N CYS A 24 -2.27 16.05 -4.28
CA CYS A 24 -1.52 15.72 -3.07
C CYS A 24 -0.79 16.93 -2.47
N VAL A 25 -0.21 17.81 -3.29
CA VAL A 25 0.46 19.04 -2.83
C VAL A 25 -0.54 20.00 -2.20
N LEU A 26 -1.72 20.20 -2.83
CA LEU A 26 -2.77 21.04 -2.26
C LEU A 26 -3.28 20.51 -0.92
N LEU A 27 -3.40 19.19 -0.79
CA LEU A 27 -3.88 18.53 0.43
C LEU A 27 -2.75 18.18 1.41
N PHE A 28 -1.51 18.59 1.13
CA PHE A 28 -0.34 18.28 1.95
C PHE A 28 -0.51 18.69 3.43
N PRO A 29 -1.12 19.84 3.80
CA PRO A 29 -1.33 20.17 5.20
C PRO A 29 -2.11 19.10 5.98
N ALA A 30 -3.13 18.50 5.35
CA ALA A 30 -3.89 17.41 5.95
C ALA A 30 -3.03 16.15 6.11
N ILE A 31 -2.27 15.79 5.06
CA ILE A 31 -1.34 14.64 5.09
C ILE A 31 -0.32 14.81 6.23
N LEU A 32 0.23 16.02 6.38
CA LEU A 32 1.21 16.33 7.42
C LEU A 32 0.63 16.18 8.82
N VAL A 33 -0.58 16.70 9.07
CA VAL A 33 -1.29 16.51 10.35
C VAL A 33 -1.50 15.03 10.63
N GLY A 34 -1.97 14.27 9.64
CA GLY A 34 -2.15 12.81 9.77
C GLY A 34 -0.85 12.10 10.10
N TYR A 35 0.26 12.47 9.45
CA TYR A 35 1.57 11.90 9.71
C TYR A 35 2.06 12.17 11.14
N VAL A 36 1.88 13.39 11.65
CA VAL A 36 2.23 13.74 13.04
C VAL A 36 1.41 12.92 14.02
N LEU A 37 0.09 12.78 13.79
CA LEU A 37 -0.78 11.95 14.64
C LEU A 37 -0.33 10.49 14.65
N TRP A 38 0.03 9.94 13.49
CA TRP A 38 0.55 8.58 13.37
C TRP A 38 1.83 8.37 14.17
N ILE A 39 2.79 9.28 14.08
CA ILE A 39 4.04 9.20 14.86
C ILE A 39 3.72 9.24 16.37
N VAL A 40 2.88 10.18 16.81
CA VAL A 40 2.50 10.29 18.23
C VAL A 40 1.86 8.99 18.73
N LYS A 41 0.92 8.42 17.96
CA LYS A 41 0.25 7.16 18.31
C LYS A 41 1.18 5.97 18.34
N LEU A 42 2.10 5.88 17.37
CA LEU A 42 3.09 4.82 17.31
C LEU A 42 3.98 4.83 18.56
N PHE A 43 4.45 6.00 19.01
CA PHE A 43 5.24 6.12 20.24
C PHE A 43 4.42 5.87 21.50
N ALA A 44 3.18 6.40 21.57
CA ALA A 44 2.30 6.18 22.71
C ALA A 44 1.98 4.69 22.92
N ALA A 45 1.83 3.94 21.84
CA ALA A 45 1.50 2.51 21.87
C ALA A 45 2.74 1.59 21.82
N ARG A 46 3.96 2.11 22.01
CA ARG A 46 5.20 1.30 21.95
C ARG A 46 5.24 0.11 22.91
N GLN A 47 4.49 0.18 24.02
CA GLN A 47 4.40 -0.87 25.03
C GLN A 47 3.31 -1.90 24.74
N SER A 48 2.51 -1.72 23.69
CA SER A 48 1.39 -2.61 23.35
C SER A 48 1.81 -3.98 22.81
N GLY A 49 3.10 -4.22 22.55
CA GLY A 49 3.60 -5.43 21.90
C GLY A 49 3.25 -5.52 20.41
N VAL A 50 2.54 -4.53 19.86
CA VAL A 50 2.18 -4.46 18.45
C VAL A 50 3.39 -4.05 17.61
N SER A 51 3.69 -4.84 16.57
CA SER A 51 4.75 -4.51 15.63
C SER A 51 4.41 -3.29 14.77
N GLY A 52 5.19 -2.21 14.94
CA GLY A 52 5.10 -1.01 14.11
C GLY A 52 5.48 -1.29 12.64
N THR A 53 6.44 -2.17 12.39
CA THR A 53 6.85 -2.51 11.01
C THR A 53 5.81 -3.35 10.28
N ALA A 54 5.03 -4.17 10.99
CA ALA A 54 3.91 -4.92 10.42
C ALA A 54 2.74 -4.01 9.99
N GLN A 55 2.65 -2.79 10.53
CA GLN A 55 1.61 -1.83 10.12
C GLN A 55 1.76 -1.38 8.67
N GLY A 56 2.98 -1.23 8.14
CA GLY A 56 3.21 -0.74 6.78
C GLY A 56 2.48 -1.56 5.70
N PRO A 57 2.69 -2.89 5.65
CA PRO A 57 1.92 -3.77 4.77
C PRO A 57 0.41 -3.75 5.04
N LEU A 58 -0.02 -3.58 6.29
CA LEU A 58 -1.43 -3.50 6.65
C LEU A 58 -2.09 -2.22 6.11
N TYR A 59 -1.42 -1.07 6.24
CA TYR A 59 -1.84 0.21 5.64
C TYR A 59 -1.96 0.11 4.12
N ALA A 60 -0.99 -0.50 3.46
CA ALA A 60 -1.03 -0.68 2.01
C ALA A 60 -2.23 -1.55 1.57
N ARG A 61 -2.56 -2.59 2.34
CA ARG A 61 -3.74 -3.45 2.10
C ARG A 61 -5.05 -2.72 2.36
N TRP A 62 -5.13 -1.94 3.44
CA TRP A 62 -6.27 -1.07 3.72
C TRP A 62 -6.51 -0.08 2.58
N PHE A 63 -5.44 0.56 2.08
CA PHE A 63 -5.54 1.53 0.99
C PHE A 63 -6.04 0.88 -0.30
N LYS A 64 -5.51 -0.29 -0.66
CA LYS A 64 -5.97 -1.08 -1.82
C LYS A 64 -7.42 -1.54 -1.71
N HIS A 65 -7.86 -1.96 -0.51
CA HIS A 65 -9.26 -2.25 -0.26
C HIS A 65 -10.11 -0.99 -0.50
N ARG A 66 -9.68 0.17 0.01
CA ARG A 66 -10.39 1.45 -0.15
C ARG A 66 -10.36 2.02 -1.57
N LEU A 67 -9.36 1.66 -2.39
CA LEU A 67 -9.33 1.95 -3.82
C LEU A 67 -10.24 1.02 -4.62
N GLY A 68 -10.58 -0.15 -4.07
CA GLY A 68 -11.35 -1.19 -4.78
C GLY A 68 -10.49 -2.10 -5.66
N THR A 69 -9.16 -1.96 -5.64
CA THR A 69 -8.25 -2.78 -6.47
C THR A 69 -7.96 -4.14 -5.85
N ARG A 70 -8.12 -4.29 -4.54
CA ARG A 70 -8.06 -5.60 -3.88
C ARG A 70 -8.95 -5.67 -2.65
N HIS A 71 -10.00 -6.48 -2.70
CA HIS A 71 -10.89 -6.69 -1.56
C HIS A 71 -10.19 -7.40 -0.40
N ASP A 72 -10.08 -6.70 0.73
CA ASP A 72 -9.52 -7.21 1.97
C ASP A 72 -10.21 -6.62 3.21
N GLU A 73 -11.43 -7.08 3.46
CA GLU A 73 -12.27 -6.58 4.57
C GLU A 73 -11.61 -6.83 5.93
N THR A 74 -10.91 -7.95 6.08
CA THR A 74 -10.28 -8.31 7.35
C THR A 74 -9.08 -7.41 7.65
N ALA A 75 -8.22 -7.08 6.67
CA ALA A 75 -7.21 -6.04 6.85
C ALA A 75 -7.83 -4.68 7.18
N TYR A 76 -8.91 -4.34 6.46
CA TYR A 76 -9.60 -3.07 6.66
C TYR A 76 -10.03 -2.91 8.12
N ARG A 77 -10.74 -3.91 8.67
CA ARG A 77 -11.21 -3.91 10.06
C ARG A 77 -10.07 -3.97 11.06
N LEU A 78 -9.07 -4.84 10.81
CA LEU A 78 -7.94 -5.03 11.71
C LEU A 78 -7.16 -3.72 11.93
N LEU A 79 -6.88 -2.96 10.87
CA LEU A 79 -6.16 -1.69 10.99
C LEU A 79 -6.88 -0.72 11.92
N MET A 80 -8.20 -0.63 11.80
CA MET A 80 -9.03 0.36 12.51
C MET A 80 -9.20 0.07 14.00
N VAL A 81 -8.78 -1.10 14.48
CA VAL A 81 -8.86 -1.50 15.89
C VAL A 81 -7.49 -1.61 16.57
N LEU A 82 -6.39 -1.36 15.86
CA LEU A 82 -5.06 -1.43 16.47
C LEU A 82 -4.86 -0.28 17.48
N PRO A 83 -4.30 -0.55 18.68
CA PRO A 83 -4.09 0.49 19.70
C PRO A 83 -3.08 1.57 19.26
N SER A 84 -2.17 1.18 18.36
CA SER A 84 -1.16 2.03 17.75
C SER A 84 -1.63 2.75 16.49
N VAL A 85 -2.93 2.69 16.18
CA VAL A 85 -3.55 3.34 15.03
C VAL A 85 -4.74 4.20 15.47
N SER A 86 -4.82 5.41 14.95
CA SER A 86 -5.99 6.28 15.07
C SER A 86 -6.79 6.29 13.75
N PRO A 87 -8.13 6.10 13.77
CA PRO A 87 -8.95 6.29 12.59
C PRO A 87 -8.73 7.65 11.91
N LEU A 88 -8.53 8.72 12.70
CA LEU A 88 -8.27 10.06 12.16
C LEU A 88 -6.95 10.12 11.42
N GLU A 89 -5.87 9.55 11.95
CA GLU A 89 -4.57 9.60 11.28
C GLU A 89 -4.64 8.91 9.91
N VAL A 90 -5.35 7.78 9.83
CA VAL A 90 -5.55 7.02 8.59
C VAL A 90 -6.27 7.90 7.57
N GLN A 91 -7.35 8.59 7.98
CA GLN A 91 -8.10 9.46 7.08
C GLN A 91 -7.28 10.68 6.63
N PHE A 92 -6.50 11.29 7.52
CA PHE A 92 -5.71 12.47 7.17
C PHE A 92 -4.50 12.12 6.28
N VAL A 93 -3.87 10.96 6.46
CA VAL A 93 -2.78 10.50 5.59
C VAL A 93 -3.32 10.00 4.25
N PHE A 94 -4.25 9.04 4.29
CA PHE A 94 -4.66 8.31 3.09
C PHE A 94 -5.91 8.87 2.41
N GLY A 95 -6.76 9.60 3.10
CA GLY A 95 -7.94 10.25 2.53
C GLY A 95 -7.59 11.19 1.38
N PRO A 96 -6.63 12.12 1.53
CA PRO A 96 -6.14 12.95 0.44
C PRO A 96 -5.64 12.16 -0.77
N MET A 97 -4.87 11.10 -0.53
CA MET A 97 -4.34 10.24 -1.59
C MET A 97 -5.46 9.49 -2.32
N LEU A 98 -6.46 9.01 -1.58
CA LEU A 98 -7.66 8.36 -2.13
C LEU A 98 -8.47 9.33 -3.00
N ILE A 99 -8.63 10.59 -2.57
CA ILE A 99 -9.30 11.64 -3.36
C ILE A 99 -8.49 11.92 -4.62
N ALA A 100 -7.18 12.16 -4.49
CA ALA A 100 -6.28 12.43 -5.60
C ALA A 100 -6.30 11.29 -6.64
N SER A 101 -6.27 10.03 -6.19
CA SER A 101 -6.38 8.85 -7.08
C SER A 101 -7.72 8.78 -7.79
N ARG A 102 -8.84 9.02 -7.09
CA ARG A 102 -10.18 9.00 -7.71
C ARG A 102 -10.38 10.11 -8.73
N VAL A 103 -9.90 11.32 -8.44
CA VAL A 103 -10.03 12.49 -9.32
C VAL A 103 -9.15 12.35 -10.57
N SER A 104 -7.93 11.85 -10.41
CA SER A 104 -6.98 11.72 -11.53
C SER A 104 -7.15 10.43 -12.34
N GLY A 105 -7.73 9.38 -11.75
CA GLY A 105 -7.65 8.01 -12.26
C GLY A 105 -6.25 7.39 -12.13
N TYR A 106 -5.31 8.05 -11.45
CA TYR A 106 -3.95 7.56 -11.26
C TYR A 106 -3.82 6.72 -9.98
N GLU A 107 -3.36 5.48 -10.15
CA GLU A 107 -2.98 4.61 -9.04
C GLU A 107 -1.46 4.66 -8.83
N PRO A 108 -0.98 5.06 -7.64
CA PRO A 108 0.45 5.10 -7.34
C PRO A 108 1.08 3.71 -7.43
N PRO A 109 2.30 3.57 -8.00
CA PRO A 109 2.92 2.26 -8.23
C PRO A 109 3.01 1.33 -7.02
N THR A 110 3.22 1.88 -5.81
CA THR A 110 3.30 1.09 -4.57
C THR A 110 1.96 0.44 -4.17
N PHE A 111 0.84 0.99 -4.65
CA PHE A 111 -0.51 0.50 -4.34
C PHE A 111 -1.19 -0.23 -5.50
N ARG A 112 -0.58 -0.28 -6.69
CA ARG A 112 -1.15 -1.01 -7.83
C ARG A 112 -1.38 -2.48 -7.50
N TYR A 113 -2.57 -2.95 -7.83
CA TYR A 113 -2.94 -4.35 -7.73
C TYR A 113 -3.98 -4.72 -8.81
N PRO A 114 -3.74 -5.72 -9.67
CA PRO A 114 -2.48 -6.46 -9.79
C PRO A 114 -1.31 -5.53 -10.17
N PHE A 115 -0.12 -5.82 -9.64
CA PHE A 115 1.07 -5.05 -9.98
C PHE A 115 1.62 -5.51 -11.35
N GLU A 116 1.89 -4.55 -12.23
CA GLU A 116 2.47 -4.78 -13.55
C GLU A 116 3.70 -3.91 -13.77
N GLY A 117 4.67 -4.44 -14.53
CA GLY A 117 5.90 -3.74 -14.91
C GLY A 117 7.13 -4.16 -14.12
N GLU A 118 8.22 -3.40 -14.29
CA GLU A 118 9.50 -3.69 -13.63
C GLU A 118 9.44 -3.37 -12.13
N VAL A 119 9.98 -4.29 -11.33
CA VAL A 119 10.08 -4.13 -9.88
C VAL A 119 11.25 -3.20 -9.55
N SER A 120 10.95 -2.13 -8.80
CA SER A 120 11.91 -1.18 -8.25
C SER A 120 11.72 -1.06 -6.74
N LEU A 121 12.68 -0.42 -6.06
CA LEU A 121 12.58 -0.18 -4.62
C LEU A 121 11.32 0.60 -4.23
N GLN A 122 10.81 1.48 -5.11
CA GLN A 122 9.60 2.26 -4.83
C GLN A 122 8.30 1.47 -4.96
N ASN A 123 8.29 0.38 -5.74
CA ASN A 123 7.07 -0.37 -6.06
C ASN A 123 7.09 -1.83 -5.57
N GLN A 124 8.21 -2.29 -5.01
CA GLN A 124 8.38 -3.66 -4.50
C GLN A 124 7.30 -4.08 -3.49
N ALA A 125 6.72 -3.14 -2.74
CA ALA A 125 5.66 -3.45 -1.78
C ALA A 125 4.38 -3.92 -2.48
N GLY A 126 4.03 -3.31 -3.62
CA GLY A 126 2.92 -3.75 -4.48
C GLY A 126 3.22 -5.10 -5.12
N ALA A 127 4.41 -5.24 -5.71
CA ALA A 127 4.88 -6.47 -6.36
C ALA A 127 4.94 -7.68 -5.41
N ARG A 128 5.43 -7.46 -4.18
CA ARG A 128 5.49 -8.51 -3.15
C ARG A 128 4.11 -9.09 -2.85
N GLN A 129 3.08 -8.25 -2.80
CA GLN A 129 1.75 -8.71 -2.41
C GLN A 129 1.12 -9.61 -3.48
N ILE A 130 1.21 -9.22 -4.76
CA ILE A 130 0.70 -10.08 -5.85
C ILE A 130 1.49 -11.38 -5.94
N PHE A 131 2.81 -11.36 -5.71
CA PHE A 131 3.62 -12.57 -5.71
C PHE A 131 3.10 -13.61 -4.72
N TYR A 132 2.82 -13.21 -3.47
CA TYR A 132 2.29 -14.13 -2.47
C TYR A 132 0.87 -14.58 -2.79
N ASP A 133 -0.01 -13.67 -3.23
CA ASP A 133 -1.39 -14.03 -3.57
C ASP A 133 -1.39 -15.08 -4.71
N LEU A 134 -0.62 -14.86 -5.79
CA LEU A 134 -0.48 -15.84 -6.89
C LEU A 134 0.15 -17.17 -6.46
N ALA A 135 1.16 -17.14 -5.58
CA ALA A 135 1.78 -18.36 -5.08
C ALA A 135 0.80 -19.19 -4.25
N VAL A 136 0.01 -18.54 -3.39
CA VAL A 136 -1.01 -19.22 -2.60
C VAL A 136 -2.10 -19.78 -3.52
N ASP A 137 -2.66 -18.98 -4.41
CA ASP A 137 -3.73 -19.42 -5.34
C ASP A 137 -3.28 -20.63 -6.18
N LYS A 138 -2.00 -20.64 -6.60
CA LYS A 138 -1.44 -21.73 -7.41
C LYS A 138 -1.27 -23.04 -6.66
N TYR A 139 -0.84 -23.01 -5.40
CA TYR A 139 -0.38 -24.23 -4.69
C TYR A 139 -1.31 -24.68 -3.57
N LEU A 140 -2.24 -23.84 -3.09
CA LEU A 140 -3.03 -24.11 -1.90
C LEU A 140 -3.81 -25.43 -1.97
N THR A 141 -4.37 -25.77 -3.13
CA THR A 141 -5.15 -27.01 -3.33
C THR A 141 -4.28 -28.27 -3.41
N SER A 142 -2.96 -28.13 -3.57
CA SER A 142 -2.01 -29.24 -3.76
C SER A 142 -1.20 -29.58 -2.50
N ILE A 143 -1.34 -28.80 -1.43
CA ILE A 143 -0.58 -28.94 -0.19
C ILE A 143 -1.50 -29.35 0.96
N THR A 144 -0.96 -30.10 1.92
CA THR A 144 -1.70 -30.52 3.13
C THR A 144 -1.54 -29.54 4.28
N GLN A 145 -0.54 -28.65 4.25
CA GLN A 145 -0.27 -27.69 5.30
C GLN A 145 0.23 -26.37 4.72
N PHE A 146 -0.38 -25.27 5.17
CA PHE A 146 0.04 -23.91 4.85
C PHE A 146 0.48 -23.19 6.12
N VAL A 147 1.71 -22.68 6.14
CA VAL A 147 2.30 -21.99 7.30
C VAL A 147 2.71 -20.58 6.90
N VAL A 148 2.20 -19.56 7.59
CA VAL A 148 2.60 -18.16 7.41
C VAL A 148 3.56 -17.77 8.54
N LEU A 149 4.86 -17.91 8.28
CA LEU A 149 5.89 -17.54 9.26
C LEU A 149 5.96 -16.02 9.42
N GLY A 150 6.05 -15.56 10.68
CA GLY A 150 6.11 -14.13 10.98
C GLY A 150 4.91 -13.37 10.42
N ALA A 151 3.71 -13.96 10.50
CA ALA A 151 2.50 -13.46 9.85
C ALA A 151 2.19 -11.99 10.16
N GLY A 152 2.55 -11.50 11.35
CA GLY A 152 2.25 -10.13 11.75
C GLY A 152 0.75 -9.86 11.62
N PHE A 153 0.37 -9.00 10.68
CA PHE A 153 -1.03 -8.67 10.36
C PHE A 153 -1.52 -9.28 9.05
N ASP A 154 -0.89 -10.32 8.55
CA ASP A 154 -1.36 -11.05 7.39
C ASP A 154 -2.71 -11.72 7.69
N THR A 155 -3.71 -11.45 6.85
CA THR A 155 -5.05 -12.04 7.03
C THR A 155 -5.41 -12.98 5.89
N ARG A 156 -4.44 -13.39 5.05
CA ARG A 156 -4.72 -14.30 3.92
C ARG A 156 -5.40 -15.58 4.39
N ALA A 157 -4.94 -16.17 5.48
CA ALA A 157 -5.48 -17.41 6.05
C ALA A 157 -6.96 -17.30 6.49
N LEU A 158 -7.50 -16.08 6.60
CA LEU A 158 -8.91 -15.84 6.93
C LEU A 158 -9.80 -15.73 5.69
N ARG A 159 -9.22 -15.83 4.49
CA ARG A 159 -9.90 -15.71 3.18
C ARG A 159 -9.44 -16.76 2.16
N LEU A 160 -8.69 -17.78 2.62
CA LEU A 160 -8.26 -18.92 1.79
C LEU A 160 -9.38 -19.95 1.67
#